data_AF-A0A843G835-F1
#
_entry.id   AF-A0A843G835-F1
#
_cell.length_a   1.000
_cell.length_b   1.000
_cell.length_c   1.000
_cell.angle_alpha   90.00
_cell.angle_beta   90.00
_cell.angle_gamma   90.00
#
_symmetry.space_group_name_H-M   'P 1'
#
loop_
_entity.id
_entity.type
_entity.pdbx_description
1 polymer ?
#
loop_
_entity_poly.entity_id
_entity_poly.type
_entity_poly.pdbx_seq_one_letter_code
_entity_poly.pdbx_strand_id
1 'polypeptide(L)'
;MALLTKSDILKGIDDPKEFTIESLGGEIYLRPLSSAELNEVTDIEAEGYGNFEATSKGRRNPDTTGKMNLKKMNQATAKAKYHALYLSMNNPKNDEWSLEEIKQLHGDQIDEIYENVMKLSGAETREQDITNFPEDE
;
A
#
# COMPACT_ATOMS: atom_id res chain seq x y z
N MET A 1 -2.17 30.21 -12.99
CA MET A 1 -1.90 28.75 -13.02
C MET A 1 -0.56 28.58 -13.71
N ALA A 2 0.45 28.04 -13.01
CA ALA A 2 1.74 27.74 -13.62
C ALA A 2 1.60 26.50 -14.52
N LEU A 3 2.21 26.52 -15.70
CA LEU A 3 2.26 25.36 -16.59
C LEU A 3 3.36 24.42 -16.05
N LEU A 4 2.99 23.21 -15.63
CA LEU A 4 3.96 22.23 -15.15
C LEU A 4 4.76 21.65 -16.31
N THR A 5 6.08 21.53 -16.16
CA THR A 5 6.92 20.81 -17.11
C THR A 5 6.99 19.32 -16.78
N LYS A 6 7.44 18.48 -17.72
CA LYS A 6 7.70 17.05 -17.47
C LYS A 6 8.62 16.85 -16.25
N SER A 7 9.65 17.69 -16.12
CA SER A 7 10.57 17.63 -14.99
C SER A 7 9.90 17.98 -13.66
N ASP A 8 8.95 18.92 -13.66
CA ASP A 8 8.20 19.27 -12.45
C ASP A 8 7.24 18.15 -12.04
N ILE A 9 6.61 17.48 -13.01
CA ILE A 9 5.73 16.32 -12.76
C ILE A 9 6.53 15.14 -12.19
N LEU A 10 7.71 14.84 -12.75
CA LEU A 10 8.53 13.72 -12.29
C LEU A 10 9.19 13.99 -10.93
N LYS A 11 9.62 15.23 -10.67
CA LYS A 11 10.20 15.63 -9.37
C LYS A 11 9.20 15.62 -8.23
N GLY A 12 7.89 15.69 -8.51
CA GLY A 12 6.86 15.59 -7.48
C GLY A 12 6.91 14.28 -6.69
N ILE A 13 7.56 13.24 -7.22
CA ILE A 13 7.79 11.96 -6.53
C ILE A 13 8.90 12.09 -5.47
N ASP A 14 9.86 12.97 -5.71
CA ASP A 14 11.05 13.18 -4.87
C ASP A 14 10.87 14.32 -3.85
N ASP A 15 9.64 14.77 -3.60
CA ASP A 15 9.33 15.86 -2.67
C ASP A 15 8.73 15.28 -1.37
N PRO A 16 9.54 15.04 -0.32
CA PRO A 16 9.05 14.53 0.94
C PRO A 16 8.17 15.57 1.63
N LYS A 17 7.02 15.14 2.13
CA LYS A 17 6.12 15.95 2.94
C LYS A 17 6.21 15.54 4.39
N GLU A 18 6.14 16.52 5.27
CA GLU A 18 6.10 16.32 6.71
C GLU A 18 4.72 15.81 7.12
N PHE A 19 4.71 14.74 7.91
CA PHE A 19 3.52 14.14 8.49
C PHE A 19 3.72 13.93 9.99
N THR A 20 2.72 14.31 10.76
CA THR A 20 2.67 14.01 12.19
C THR A 20 2.24 12.56 12.36
N ILE A 21 3.01 11.80 13.14
CA ILE A 21 2.66 10.47 13.63
C ILE A 21 2.06 10.65 15.03
N GLU A 22 0.74 10.54 15.13
CA GLU A 22 -0.02 10.70 16.37
C GLU A 22 0.39 9.66 17.42
N SER A 23 0.63 8.42 16.99
CA SER A 23 1.04 7.33 17.90
C SER A 23 2.40 7.56 18.57
N LEU A 24 3.25 8.42 18.01
CA LEU A 24 4.57 8.77 18.54
C LEU A 24 4.65 10.21 19.06
N GLY A 25 3.64 11.04 18.77
CA GLY A 25 3.66 12.47 19.08
C GLY A 25 4.80 13.23 18.41
N GLY A 26 5.25 12.75 17.24
CA GLY A 26 6.40 13.28 16.50
C GLY A 26 6.11 13.44 15.01
N GLU A 27 7.06 13.99 14.26
CA GLU A 27 6.93 14.25 12.82
C GLU A 27 7.95 13.44 12.02
N ILE A 28 7.56 13.01 10.82
CA ILE A 28 8.41 12.30 9.86
C ILE A 28 8.21 12.85 8.45
N TYR A 29 9.25 12.83 7.63
CA TYR A 29 9.11 13.13 6.21
C TYR A 29 8.79 11.85 5.42
N LEU A 30 7.71 11.86 4.65
CA LEU A 30 7.31 10.75 3.76
C LEU A 30 7.29 11.25 2.33
N ARG A 31 7.79 10.44 1.39
CA ARG A 31 7.63 10.72 -0.04
C ARG A 31 6.51 9.85 -0.64
N PRO A 32 5.81 10.33 -1.68
CA PRO A 32 4.91 9.47 -2.43
C PRO A 32 5.68 8.33 -3.10
N LEU A 33 5.01 7.19 -3.23
CA LEU A 33 5.44 6.09 -4.06
C LEU A 33 5.06 6.37 -5.52
N SER A 34 5.95 6.00 -6.43
CA SER A 34 5.66 5.97 -7.86
C SER A 34 4.69 4.83 -8.20
N SER A 35 4.07 4.89 -9.38
CA SER A 35 3.21 3.80 -9.85
C SER A 35 3.94 2.46 -9.96
N ALA A 36 5.25 2.47 -10.26
CA ALA A 36 6.05 1.24 -10.31
C ALA A 36 6.22 0.64 -8.91
N GLU A 37 6.56 1.46 -7.92
CA GLU A 37 6.72 1.05 -6.52
C GLU A 37 5.38 0.57 -5.91
N LEU A 38 4.27 1.22 -6.24
CA LEU A 38 2.94 0.75 -5.83
C LEU A 38 2.60 -0.63 -6.42
N ASN A 39 2.99 -0.88 -7.68
CA ASN A 39 2.82 -2.21 -8.28
C ASN A 39 3.69 -3.25 -7.56
N GLU A 40 4.94 -2.92 -7.20
CA GLU A 40 5.81 -3.82 -6.43
C GLU A 40 5.19 -4.18 -5.07
N VAL A 41 4.64 -3.20 -4.35
CA VAL A 41 3.91 -3.42 -3.08
C VAL A 41 2.70 -4.33 -3.32
N THR A 42 1.93 -4.08 -4.37
CA THR A 42 0.73 -4.87 -4.73
C THR A 42 1.10 -6.31 -5.11
N ASP A 43 2.19 -6.50 -5.85
CA ASP A 43 2.68 -7.83 -6.25
C ASP A 43 3.10 -8.64 -5.03
N ILE A 44 3.75 -8.03 -4.04
CA ILE A 44 4.09 -8.67 -2.77
C ILE A 44 2.83 -9.12 -2.02
N GLU A 45 1.77 -8.30 -1.99
CA GLU A 45 0.48 -8.72 -1.41
C GLU A 45 -0.15 -9.86 -2.22
N ALA A 46 -0.05 -9.80 -3.55
CA ALA A 46 -0.62 -10.76 -4.46
C ALA A 46 -0.07 -12.19 -4.26
N GLU A 47 1.22 -12.31 -3.96
CA GLU A 47 1.86 -13.59 -3.61
C GLU A 47 1.17 -14.32 -2.44
N GLY A 48 0.50 -13.58 -1.56
CA GLY A 48 -0.22 -14.09 -0.41
C GLY A 48 -1.55 -14.78 -0.71
N TYR A 49 -2.25 -14.38 -1.78
CA TYR A 49 -3.61 -14.87 -2.09
C TYR A 49 -3.63 -16.32 -2.59
N GLY A 50 -2.49 -16.84 -3.08
CA GLY A 50 -2.35 -18.22 -3.53
C GLY A 50 -2.93 -18.48 -4.92
N ASN A 51 -2.85 -19.74 -5.37
CA ASN A 51 -3.30 -20.14 -6.70
C ASN A 51 -4.81 -20.43 -6.71
N PHE A 52 -5.55 -19.75 -7.58
CA PHE A 52 -6.94 -20.11 -7.89
C PHE A 52 -6.96 -21.30 -8.84
N GLU A 53 -7.25 -22.49 -8.32
CA GLU A 53 -7.49 -23.67 -9.15
C GLU A 53 -9.00 -23.82 -9.43
N ALA A 54 -9.44 -23.41 -10.62
CA ALA A 54 -10.79 -23.72 -11.09
C ALA A 54 -10.85 -25.21 -11.49
N THR A 55 -11.45 -26.06 -10.66
CA THR A 55 -11.63 -27.47 -10.98
C THR A 55 -13.00 -27.68 -11.66
N SER A 56 -13.05 -27.75 -13.00
CA SER A 56 -14.32 -28.04 -13.68
C SER A 56 -14.64 -29.55 -13.62
N LYS A 57 -15.29 -30.01 -12.55
CA LYS A 57 -15.91 -31.34 -12.53
C LYS A 57 -17.33 -31.27 -13.08
N GLY A 58 -17.46 -31.42 -14.39
CA GLY A 58 -18.74 -31.74 -15.04
C GLY A 58 -19.47 -30.56 -15.70
N ARG A 59 -20.14 -30.86 -16.82
CA ARG A 59 -20.94 -29.93 -17.60
C ARG A 59 -22.13 -29.42 -16.77
N ARG A 60 -22.04 -28.16 -16.32
CA ARG A 60 -23.04 -27.25 -15.71
C ARG A 60 -22.56 -26.79 -14.32
N ASN A 61 -22.10 -25.54 -14.28
CA ASN A 61 -21.46 -24.81 -13.18
C ASN A 61 -20.04 -25.26 -12.80
N PRO A 62 -19.00 -24.48 -13.14
CA PRO A 62 -17.70 -24.63 -12.50
C PRO A 62 -17.83 -24.19 -11.05
N ASP A 63 -17.81 -25.14 -10.11
CA ASP A 63 -17.59 -24.83 -8.70
C ASP A 63 -16.12 -24.43 -8.52
N THR A 64 -15.85 -23.13 -8.54
CA THR A 64 -14.52 -22.59 -8.26
C THR A 64 -14.24 -22.70 -6.76
N THR A 65 -13.39 -23.65 -6.37
CA THR A 65 -12.95 -23.78 -4.97
C THR A 65 -11.60 -23.09 -4.79
N GLY A 66 -11.61 -21.84 -4.31
CA GLY A 66 -10.39 -21.14 -3.93
C GLY A 66 -9.84 -21.66 -2.61
N LYS A 67 -8.55 -22.02 -2.56
CA LYS A 67 -7.86 -22.35 -1.31
C LYS A 67 -6.92 -21.22 -0.94
N MET A 68 -7.31 -20.44 0.05
CA MET A 68 -6.52 -19.32 0.55
C MET A 68 -5.83 -19.68 1.86
N ASN A 69 -4.53 -19.39 1.96
CA ASN A 69 -3.78 -19.61 3.19
C ASN A 69 -3.68 -18.29 3.97
N LEU A 70 -4.55 -18.11 4.97
CA LEU A 70 -4.61 -16.87 5.76
C LEU A 70 -3.26 -16.47 6.36
N LYS A 71 -2.45 -17.45 6.80
CA LYS A 71 -1.11 -17.17 7.35
C LYS A 71 -0.19 -16.57 6.29
N LYS A 72 -0.21 -17.11 5.06
CA LYS A 72 0.60 -16.57 3.96
C LYS A 72 0.13 -15.20 3.52
N MET A 73 -1.19 -14.98 3.45
CA MET A 73 -1.75 -13.66 3.19
C MET A 73 -1.26 -12.64 4.21
N ASN A 74 -1.43 -12.92 5.51
CA ASN A 74 -1.02 -11.98 6.56
C ASN A 74 0.49 -11.67 6.51
N GLN A 75 1.32 -12.66 6.17
CA GLN A 75 2.76 -12.47 5.99
C GLN A 75 3.09 -11.62 4.76
N ALA A 76 2.38 -11.81 3.65
CA ALA A 76 2.52 -11.04 2.43
C ALA A 76 2.13 -9.57 2.65
N THR A 77 0.97 -9.33 3.26
CA THR A 77 0.51 -7.98 3.63
C THR A 77 1.50 -7.27 4.55
N ALA A 78 2.01 -7.95 5.59
CA ALA A 78 3.01 -7.35 6.47
C ALA A 78 4.30 -6.97 5.72
N LYS A 79 4.77 -7.85 4.83
CA LYS A 79 5.96 -7.56 3.99
C LYS A 79 5.72 -6.37 3.06
N ALA A 80 4.54 -6.29 2.44
CA ALA A 80 4.17 -5.20 1.55
C ALA A 80 4.18 -3.85 2.31
N LYS A 81 3.58 -3.82 3.51
CA LYS A 81 3.63 -2.65 4.40
C LYS A 81 5.08 -2.24 4.73
N TYR A 82 5.92 -3.18 5.16
CA TYR A 82 7.33 -2.87 5.46
C TYR A 82 8.08 -2.33 4.25
N HIS A 83 7.79 -2.86 3.06
CA HIS A 83 8.42 -2.41 1.83
C HIS A 83 7.99 -1.00 1.44
N ALA A 84 6.69 -0.69 1.53
CA ALA A 84 6.15 0.63 1.29
C ALA A 84 6.75 1.68 2.25
N LEU A 85 6.84 1.35 3.54
CA LEU A 85 7.50 2.19 4.54
C LEU A 85 8.96 2.44 4.19
N TYR A 86 9.71 1.37 3.86
CA TYR A 86 11.12 1.47 3.49
C TYR A 86 11.34 2.40 2.29
N LEU A 87 10.51 2.29 1.25
CA LEU A 87 10.61 3.13 0.06
C LEU A 87 10.31 4.60 0.38
N SER A 88 9.30 4.86 1.21
CA SER A 88 8.86 6.22 1.54
C SER A 88 9.77 6.92 2.56
N MET A 89 10.17 6.21 3.63
CA MET A 89 10.96 6.78 4.73
C MET A 89 12.43 7.02 4.35
N ASN A 90 12.98 6.22 3.43
CA ASN A 90 14.32 6.45 2.89
C ASN A 90 14.32 7.56 1.84
N ASN A 91 14.34 8.79 2.33
CA ASN A 91 14.37 9.99 1.51
C ASN A 91 15.41 10.99 2.06
N PRO A 92 15.81 12.03 1.30
CA PRO A 92 16.88 12.94 1.70
C PRO A 92 16.63 13.75 2.98
N LYS A 93 15.42 13.71 3.55
CA LYS A 93 15.03 14.45 4.76
C LYS A 93 15.03 13.60 6.04
N ASN A 94 15.20 12.29 5.92
CA ASN A 94 15.26 11.37 7.05
C ASN A 94 16.61 10.64 7.12
N ASP A 95 16.89 10.05 8.27
CA ASP A 95 17.92 9.02 8.40
C ASP A 95 17.57 7.79 7.56
N GLU A 96 18.59 7.03 7.16
CA GLU A 96 18.41 5.81 6.39
C GLU A 96 17.91 4.67 7.31
N TRP A 97 16.77 4.09 6.96
CA TRP A 97 16.12 3.00 7.69
C TRP A 97 16.37 1.67 7.00
N SER A 98 16.77 0.67 7.78
CA SER A 98 16.78 -0.72 7.35
C SER A 98 15.40 -1.37 7.49
N LEU A 99 15.15 -2.40 6.68
CA LEU A 99 13.94 -3.22 6.83
C LEU A 99 13.86 -3.93 8.18
N GLU A 100 14.97 -4.14 8.89
CA GLU A 100 14.96 -4.75 10.22
C GLU A 100 14.49 -3.78 11.29
N GLU A 101 14.89 -2.50 11.19
CA GLU A 101 14.42 -1.45 12.09
C GLU A 101 12.92 -1.19 11.90
N ILE A 102 12.44 -1.16 10.65
CA ILE A 102 11.00 -0.99 10.36
C ILE A 102 10.17 -2.13 10.95
N LYS A 103 10.68 -3.36 10.95
CA LYS A 103 10.01 -4.52 11.56
C LYS A 103 9.94 -4.47 13.09
N GLN A 104 10.75 -3.63 13.72
CA GLN A 104 10.74 -3.45 15.18
C GLN A 104 9.72 -2.40 15.64
N LEU A 105 9.15 -1.63 14.71
CA LEU A 105 8.08 -0.68 15.01
C LEU A 105 6.84 -1.40 15.56
N HIS A 106 6.05 -0.67 16.35
CA HIS A 106 4.78 -1.18 16.82
C HIS A 106 3.79 -1.31 15.65
N GLY A 107 2.88 -2.29 15.71
CA GLY A 107 1.90 -2.52 14.64
C GLY A 107 1.11 -1.26 14.29
N ASP A 108 0.64 -0.54 15.31
CA ASP A 108 -0.13 0.70 15.12
C ASP A 108 0.67 1.80 14.39
N GLN A 109 1.98 1.89 14.64
CA GLN A 109 2.87 2.86 13.98
C GLN A 109 3.06 2.48 12.50
N ILE A 110 3.22 1.19 12.23
CA ILE A 110 3.36 0.68 10.86
C ILE A 110 2.09 0.99 10.06
N ASP A 111 0.92 0.74 10.65
CA ASP A 111 -0.37 0.96 10.01
C ASP A 111 -0.61 2.46 9.75
N GLU A 112 -0.36 3.32 10.74
CA GLU A 112 -0.51 4.77 10.60
C GLU A 112 0.41 5.35 9.52
N ILE A 113 1.70 4.99 9.54
CA ILE A 113 2.65 5.47 8.52
C ILE A 113 2.25 4.93 7.15
N TYR A 114 1.87 3.66 7.05
CA TYR A 114 1.46 3.05 5.79
C TYR A 114 0.25 3.76 5.17
N GLU A 115 -0.76 4.06 5.97
CA GLU A 115 -1.94 4.81 5.51
C GLU A 115 -1.55 6.19 4.97
N ASN A 116 -0.68 6.92 5.68
CA ASN A 116 -0.19 8.21 5.22
C ASN A 116 0.60 8.10 3.91
N VAL A 117 1.42 7.06 3.74
CA VAL A 117 2.13 6.78 2.48
C VAL A 117 1.15 6.50 1.34
N MET A 118 0.13 5.68 1.57
CA MET A 118 -0.86 5.33 0.54
C MET A 118 -1.71 6.53 0.11
N LYS A 119 -2.15 7.34 1.08
CA LYS A 119 -2.85 8.62 0.83
C LYS A 119 -1.99 9.57 0.01
N LEU A 120 -0.73 9.74 0.41
CA LEU A 120 0.23 10.61 -0.28
C LEU A 120 0.49 10.14 -1.72
N SER A 121 0.53 8.83 -1.94
CA SER A 121 0.79 8.20 -3.23
C SER A 121 -0.45 8.18 -4.15
N GLY A 122 -1.59 8.67 -3.69
CA GLY A 122 -2.84 8.66 -4.46
C GLY A 122 -3.43 7.27 -4.66
N ALA A 123 -3.01 6.30 -3.84
CA ALA A 123 -3.56 4.94 -3.81
C ALA A 123 -4.82 4.85 -2.92
N GLU A 124 -5.38 5.99 -2.53
CA GLU A 124 -6.63 6.06 -1.80
C GLU A 124 -7.72 5.36 -2.62
N THR A 125 -8.21 4.24 -2.09
CA THR A 125 -9.51 3.73 -2.51
C THR A 125 -10.48 4.82 -2.11
N ARG A 126 -11.09 5.53 -3.08
CA ARG A 126 -12.13 6.51 -2.79
C ARG A 126 -13.26 5.79 -2.07
N GLU A 127 -13.26 5.82 -0.74
CA GLU A 127 -14.38 5.34 0.08
C GLU A 127 -15.69 6.09 -0.26
N GLN A 128 -15.59 7.21 -0.98
CA GLN A 128 -16.71 8.00 -1.47
C GLN A 128 -17.51 7.37 -2.63
N ASP A 129 -17.05 6.27 -3.26
CA ASP A 129 -17.78 5.63 -4.37
C ASP A 129 -18.75 4.51 -3.92
N ILE A 130 -18.95 4.28 -2.61
CA ILE A 130 -19.88 3.25 -2.07
C ILE A 130 -21.22 3.86 -1.59
N THR A 131 -21.46 5.16 -1.74
CA THR A 131 -22.77 5.76 -1.41
C THR A 131 -23.69 5.79 -2.63
N ASN A 132 -24.36 4.66 -2.89
CA ASN A 132 -25.73 4.52 -3.39
C ASN A 132 -25.90 3.16 -4.08
N PHE A 133 -26.16 2.12 -3.28
CA PHE A 133 -26.98 1.03 -3.78
C PHE A 133 -28.38 1.59 -3.98
N PRO A 134 -28.99 1.53 -5.18
CA PRO A 134 -30.42 1.76 -5.28
C PRO A 134 -31.12 0.68 -4.44
N GLU A 135 -31.85 1.10 -3.42
CA GLU A 135 -32.89 0.25 -2.85
C GLU A 135 -33.90 0.01 -3.98
N ASP A 136 -34.07 -1.25 -4.37
CA ASP A 136 -35.09 -1.65 -5.34
C ASP A 136 -36.47 -1.20 -4.82
N GLU A 137 -37.14 -0.29 -5.53
CA GLU A 137 -38.61 -0.07 -5.47
C GLU A 137 -39.34 -1.10 -6.34
#